data_AF-X0SAT7-F1
#
_entry.id   AF-X0SAT7-F1
#
_cell.length_a   1.000
_cell.length_b   1.000
_cell.length_c   1.000
_cell.angle_alpha   90.00
_cell.angle_beta   90.00
_cell.angle_gamma   90.00
#
_symmetry.space_group_name_H-M   'P 1'
#
loop_
_entity.id
_entity.type
_entity.pdbx_description
1 polymer ?
#
loop_
_entity_poly.entity_id
_entity_poly.type
_entity_poly.pdbx_seq_one_letter_code
_entity_poly.pdbx_strand_id
1 'polypeptide(L)'
;MPKNSREQIDADEKKVIRELQKNSKESIDKIAKRCGFSQQKVRRIIKRLEKNKTIWGYYAVVDNEKINMKRYLMLIKRSNKPVKDAINKIIDLTMHHCEGEESDVDII
;
A
#
# COMPACT_ATOMS: atom_id res chain seq x y z
N MET A 1 -33.27 -4.83 -11.49
CA MET A 1 -32.68 -5.62 -10.38
C MET A 1 -31.16 -5.58 -10.50
N PRO A 2 -30.38 -5.39 -9.41
CA PRO A 2 -28.94 -5.54 -9.52
C PRO A 2 -28.64 -7.01 -9.84
N LYS A 3 -27.99 -7.26 -10.98
CA LYS A 3 -27.76 -8.62 -11.52
C LYS A 3 -26.76 -9.46 -10.71
N ASN A 4 -26.05 -8.88 -9.74
CA ASN A 4 -24.95 -9.53 -9.03
C ASN A 4 -25.15 -9.49 -7.51
N SER A 5 -24.84 -10.60 -6.84
CA SER A 5 -24.73 -10.68 -5.38
C SER A 5 -23.54 -9.84 -4.88
N ARG A 6 -23.59 -9.44 -3.60
CA ARG A 6 -22.44 -8.79 -2.93
C ARG A 6 -21.16 -9.61 -3.05
N GLU A 7 -21.26 -10.92 -2.85
CA GLU A 7 -20.13 -11.85 -2.97
C GLU A 7 -19.48 -11.82 -4.36
N GLN A 8 -20.28 -11.76 -5.43
CA GLN A 8 -19.75 -11.66 -6.79
C GLN A 8 -19.03 -10.33 -7.02
N ILE A 9 -19.56 -9.24 -6.49
CA ILE A 9 -18.93 -7.92 -6.57
C ILE A 9 -17.56 -7.96 -5.88
N ASP A 10 -17.48 -8.50 -4.66
CA ASP A 10 -16.23 -8.58 -3.90
C ASP A 10 -15.20 -9.48 -4.60
N ALA A 11 -15.65 -10.59 -5.20
CA ALA A 11 -14.80 -11.47 -5.99
C ALA A 11 -14.22 -10.76 -7.23
N ASP A 12 -15.05 -9.95 -7.92
CA ASP A 12 -14.62 -9.18 -9.08
C ASP A 12 -13.62 -8.08 -8.70
N GLU A 13 -13.84 -7.39 -7.57
CA GLU A 13 -12.90 -6.38 -7.07
C GLU A 13 -11.55 -7.00 -6.69
N LYS A 14 -11.56 -8.13 -5.96
CA LYS A 14 -10.34 -8.86 -5.60
C LYS A 14 -9.53 -9.28 -6.83
N LYS A 15 -10.18 -9.68 -7.93
CA LYS A 15 -9.49 -9.98 -9.19
C LYS A 15 -8.77 -8.76 -9.77
N VAL A 16 -9.44 -7.61 -9.81
CA VAL A 16 -8.84 -6.36 -10.30
C VAL A 16 -7.67 -5.92 -9.42
N ILE A 17 -7.83 -5.97 -8.10
CA ILE A 17 -6.77 -5.61 -7.13
C ILE A 17 -5.53 -6.48 -7.34
N ARG A 18 -5.70 -7.80 -7.52
CA ARG A 18 -4.57 -8.73 -7.75
C ARG A 18 -3.77 -8.39 -9.01
N GLU A 19 -4.43 -7.94 -10.09
CA GLU A 19 -3.70 -7.52 -11.30
C GLU A 19 -2.99 -6.17 -11.09
N LEU A 20 -3.61 -5.22 -10.39
CA LEU A 20 -2.98 -3.94 -10.06
C LEU A 20 -1.77 -4.10 -9.13
N GLN A 21 -1.81 -5.04 -8.18
CA GLN A 21 -0.69 -5.33 -7.29
C GLN A 21 0.53 -5.88 -8.03
N LYS A 22 0.33 -6.56 -9.17
CA LYS A 22 1.43 -7.04 -10.01
C LYS A 22 2.05 -5.90 -10.82
N ASN A 23 1.20 -5.07 -11.45
CA ASN A 23 1.62 -3.91 -12.21
C ASN A 23 0.46 -2.92 -12.36
N SER A 24 0.48 -1.87 -11.56
CA SER A 24 -0.55 -0.83 -11.56
C SER A 24 -0.50 0.09 -12.79
N LYS A 25 0.65 0.17 -13.48
CA LYS A 25 0.84 0.98 -14.70
C LYS A 25 0.36 0.27 -15.97
N GLU A 26 -0.07 -0.98 -15.86
CA GLU A 26 -0.57 -1.74 -17.00
C GLU A 26 -1.84 -1.12 -17.59
N SER A 27 -2.03 -1.26 -18.91
CA SER A 27 -3.23 -0.71 -19.56
C SER A 27 -4.50 -1.39 -19.06
N ILE A 28 -5.57 -0.60 -18.94
CA ILE A 28 -6.90 -1.08 -18.54
C ILE A 28 -7.39 -2.19 -19.47
N ASP A 29 -7.07 -2.14 -20.76
CA ASP A 29 -7.40 -3.19 -21.72
C ASP A 29 -6.78 -4.54 -21.35
N LYS A 30 -5.50 -4.57 -21.01
CA LYS A 30 -4.81 -5.80 -20.62
C LYS A 30 -5.32 -6.32 -19.27
N ILE A 31 -5.55 -5.43 -18.30
CA ILE A 31 -6.14 -5.81 -17.01
C ILE A 31 -7.53 -6.42 -17.24
N ALA A 32 -8.35 -5.80 -18.09
CA ALA A 32 -9.68 -6.30 -18.44
C ALA A 32 -9.62 -7.68 -19.09
N LYS A 33 -8.70 -7.91 -20.04
CA LYS A 33 -8.47 -9.22 -20.67
C LYS A 33 -8.08 -10.29 -19.65
N ARG A 34 -7.14 -9.99 -18.74
CA ARG A 34 -6.71 -10.95 -17.70
C ARG A 34 -7.81 -11.27 -16.68
N CYS A 35 -8.64 -10.29 -16.35
CA CYS A 35 -9.77 -10.46 -15.44
C CYS A 35 -11.00 -11.09 -16.11
N GLY A 36 -11.05 -11.14 -17.44
CA GLY A 36 -12.24 -11.57 -18.19
C GLY A 36 -13.40 -10.55 -18.13
N PHE A 37 -13.09 -9.26 -18.02
CA PHE A 37 -14.05 -8.18 -17.85
C PHE A 37 -14.06 -7.20 -19.02
N SER A 38 -15.10 -6.36 -19.09
CA SER A 38 -15.07 -5.19 -19.97
C SER A 38 -14.18 -4.09 -19.38
N GLN A 39 -13.55 -3.28 -20.25
CA GLN A 39 -12.74 -2.14 -19.81
C GLN A 39 -13.53 -1.15 -18.93
N GLN A 40 -14.81 -0.94 -19.25
CA GLN A 40 -15.69 -0.07 -18.46
C GLN A 40 -15.91 -0.62 -17.04
N LYS A 41 -16.08 -1.95 -16.89
CA LYS A 41 -16.23 -2.60 -15.58
C LYS A 41 -14.98 -2.40 -14.74
N VAL A 42 -13.79 -2.63 -15.32
CA VAL A 42 -12.51 -2.41 -14.62
C VAL A 42 -12.36 -0.94 -14.19
N ARG A 43 -12.60 0.02 -15.09
CA ARG A 43 -12.57 1.47 -14.76
C ARG A 43 -13.47 1.82 -13.58
N ARG A 44 -14.69 1.28 -13.57
CA ARG A 44 -15.67 1.53 -12.51
C ARG A 44 -15.22 0.94 -11.16
N ILE A 45 -14.66 -0.27 -11.18
CA ILE A 45 -14.11 -0.91 -9.98
C ILE A 45 -12.97 -0.07 -9.42
N ILE A 46 -11.97 0.28 -10.24
CA ILE A 46 -10.80 1.07 -9.80
C ILE A 46 -11.25 2.39 -9.18
N LYS A 47 -12.10 3.15 -9.88
CA LYS A 47 -12.61 4.44 -9.38
C LYS A 47 -13.38 4.30 -8.06
N ARG A 48 -14.11 3.20 -7.86
CA ARG A 48 -14.81 2.93 -6.60
C ARG A 48 -13.82 2.63 -5.47
N LEU A 49 -12.82 1.79 -5.74
CA LEU A 49 -11.77 1.40 -4.79
C LEU A 49 -10.88 2.59 -4.39
N GLU A 50 -10.63 3.52 -5.30
CA GLU A 50 -9.93 4.78 -4.98
C GLU A 50 -10.83 5.70 -4.14
N LYS A 51 -12.11 5.84 -4.51
CA LYS A 51 -13.05 6.72 -3.81
C LYS A 51 -13.32 6.28 -2.37
N ASN A 52 -13.45 4.98 -2.13
CA ASN A 52 -13.69 4.44 -0.79
C ASN A 52 -12.39 4.19 0.00
N LYS A 53 -11.24 4.64 -0.51
CA LYS A 53 -9.93 4.45 0.13
C LYS A 53 -9.59 2.99 0.40
N THR A 54 -10.01 2.07 -0.46
CA THR A 54 -9.43 0.71 -0.51
C THR A 54 -8.10 0.73 -1.29
N ILE A 55 -7.99 1.56 -2.33
CA ILE A 55 -6.73 1.91 -2.99
C ILE A 55 -6.34 3.30 -2.51
N TRP A 56 -5.22 3.40 -1.80
CA TRP A 56 -4.72 4.68 -1.27
C TRP A 56 -3.86 5.43 -2.29
N GLY A 57 -3.14 4.68 -3.10
CA GLY A 57 -2.26 5.20 -4.13
C GLY A 57 -1.55 4.06 -4.87
N TYR A 58 -0.70 4.45 -5.81
CA TYR A 58 0.14 3.55 -6.59
C TYR A 58 1.59 3.89 -6.31
N TYR A 59 2.43 2.88 -6.06
CA TYR A 59 3.82 3.06 -5.70
C TYR A 59 4.75 2.39 -6.71
N ALA A 60 5.94 2.95 -6.88
CA ALA A 60 7.01 2.30 -7.64
C ALA A 60 7.76 1.32 -6.73
N VAL A 61 8.03 0.12 -7.23
CA VAL A 61 8.95 -0.82 -6.57
C VAL A 61 10.36 -0.40 -6.93
N VAL A 62 11.12 0.07 -5.94
CA VAL A 62 12.48 0.59 -6.10
C VAL A 62 13.47 -0.20 -5.27
N ASP A 63 14.70 -0.23 -5.75
CA ASP A 63 15.84 -0.75 -5.02
C ASP A 63 16.31 0.32 -4.04
N ASN A 64 16.09 0.09 -2.74
CA ASN A 64 16.38 1.05 -1.69
C ASN A 64 17.88 1.41 -1.63
N GLU A 65 18.77 0.46 -1.92
CA GLU A 65 20.21 0.71 -1.89
C GLU A 65 20.61 1.72 -2.98
N LYS A 66 20.02 1.60 -4.16
CA LYS A 66 20.30 2.49 -5.30
C LYS A 66 19.75 3.90 -5.13
N ILE A 67 18.72 4.08 -4.30
CA ILE A 67 18.16 5.39 -3.97
C ILE A 67 18.67 5.93 -2.63
N ASN A 68 19.72 5.32 -2.06
CA ASN A 68 20.31 5.70 -0.77
C ASN A 68 19.29 5.73 0.40
N MET A 69 18.22 4.93 0.31
CA MET A 69 17.26 4.73 1.40
C MET A 69 17.76 3.62 2.32
N LYS A 70 18.01 3.96 3.58
CA LYS A 70 18.34 2.99 4.63
C LYS A 70 17.06 2.49 5.26
N ARG A 71 16.83 1.17 5.22
CA ARG A 71 15.71 0.51 5.91
C ARG A 71 16.22 -0.17 7.17
N TYR A 72 15.62 0.16 8.31
CA TYR A 72 15.93 -0.45 9.60
C TYR A 72 14.75 -1.31 10.06
N LEU A 73 15.01 -2.52 10.53
CA LEU A 73 14.02 -3.35 11.21
C LEU A 73 14.38 -3.38 12.70
N MET A 74 13.46 -2.92 13.54
CA MET A 74 13.64 -2.93 14.98
C MET A 74 12.70 -3.95 15.61
N LEU A 75 13.27 -4.88 16.37
CA LEU A 75 12.53 -5.85 17.16
C LEU A 75 12.60 -5.42 18.63
N ILE A 76 11.48 -4.97 19.18
CA ILE A 76 11.39 -4.56 20.58
C ILE A 76 10.81 -5.72 21.38
N LYS A 77 11.59 -6.24 22.33
CA LYS A 77 11.08 -7.16 23.35
C LYS A 77 10.45 -6.36 24.48
N ARG A 78 9.14 -6.51 24.68
CA ARG A 78 8.41 -5.84 25.77
C ARG A 78 9.04 -6.19 27.12
N SER A 79 9.49 -5.17 27.85
CA SER A 79 9.93 -5.26 29.24
C SER A 79 9.07 -4.32 30.08
N ASN A 80 9.00 -4.52 31.39
CA ASN A 80 8.23 -3.65 32.30
C ASN A 80 8.84 -2.24 32.48
N LYS A 81 9.92 -1.89 31.77
CA LYS A 81 10.51 -0.54 31.79
C LYS A 81 9.93 0.31 30.65
N PRO A 82 9.67 1.60 30.88
CA PRO A 82 9.11 2.48 29.86
C PRO A 82 10.04 2.55 28.64
N VAL A 83 9.51 2.20 27.47
CA VAL A 83 10.22 2.15 26.18
C VAL A 83 10.44 3.56 25.58
N LYS A 84 9.84 4.58 26.20
CA LYS A 84 9.76 5.95 25.70
C LYS A 84 11.14 6.59 25.48
N ASP A 85 12.07 6.39 26.41
CA ASP A 85 13.43 6.96 26.31
C ASP A 85 14.29 6.27 25.25
N ALA A 86 14.03 4.99 24.99
CA ALA A 86 14.75 4.23 23.96
C ALA A 86 14.28 4.63 22.55
N ILE A 87 12.98 4.86 22.36
CA ILE A 87 12.42 5.31 21.07
C ILE A 87 12.99 6.69 20.69
N ASN A 88 12.98 7.64 21.62
CA ASN A 88 13.50 8.99 21.37
C ASN A 88 14.98 8.97 20.97
N LYS A 89 15.81 8.16 21.64
CA LYS A 89 17.23 8.00 21.27
C LYS A 89 17.41 7.41 19.87
N ILE A 90 16.55 6.49 19.47
CA ILE A 90 16.68 5.85 18.16
C ILE A 90 16.27 6.81 17.05
N ILE A 91 15.19 7.56 17.24
CA ILE A 91 14.76 8.62 16.32
C ILE A 91 15.92 9.61 16.09
N ASP A 92 16.53 10.11 17.17
CA ASP A 92 17.69 11.02 17.11
C ASP A 92 18.84 10.42 16.30
N LEU A 93 19.22 9.17 16.59
CA LEU A 93 20.33 8.47 15.91
C LEU A 93 20.07 8.25 14.41
N THR A 94 18.83 7.99 14.01
CA THR A 94 18.50 7.72 12.61
C THR A 94 18.30 8.97 11.76
N MET A 95 17.98 10.13 12.37
CA MET A 95 17.60 11.34 11.64
C MET A 95 18.74 12.32 11.36
N HIS A 96 19.97 12.09 11.85
CA HIS A 96 21.11 12.99 11.61
C HIS A 96 21.56 13.15 10.13
N HIS A 97 20.96 12.44 9.18
CA HIS A 97 21.20 12.62 7.74
C HIS A 97 19.91 12.77 6.91
N CYS A 98 18.74 12.90 7.56
CA CYS A 98 17.47 13.08 6.88
C CYS A 98 17.02 14.54 7.03
N GLU A 99 17.39 15.39 6.07
CA GLU A 99 16.65 16.64 5.86
C GLU A 99 15.25 16.28 5.35
N GLY A 100 14.24 16.47 6.20
CA GLY A 100 12.85 16.53 5.78
C GLY A 100 11.93 15.45 6.37
N GLU A 101 10.91 15.96 7.05
CA GLU A 101 9.67 15.32 7.51
C GLU A 101 9.73 14.53 8.83
N GLU A 102 9.14 15.15 9.87
CA GLU A 102 8.61 14.48 11.06
C GLU A 102 7.83 13.25 10.61
N SER A 103 8.39 12.08 10.87
CA SER A 103 7.70 10.82 10.69
C SER A 103 6.91 10.56 11.96
N ASP A 104 5.59 10.81 11.94
CA ASP A 104 4.68 10.30 12.96
C ASP A 104 4.77 8.77 12.94
N VAL A 105 5.46 8.20 13.94
CA VAL A 105 5.57 6.76 14.12
C VAL A 105 4.32 6.28 14.85
N ASP A 106 3.27 5.96 14.10
CA ASP A 106 2.12 5.23 14.63
C ASP A 106 2.52 3.77 14.91
N ILE A 107 2.78 3.46 16.18
CA ILE A 107 2.96 2.09 16.66
C ILE A 107 1.56 1.46 16.79
N ILE A 108 1.21 0.57 15.86
CA ILE A 108 0.03 -0.30 15.95
C ILE A 108 0.29 -1.43 16.95
#